data_AF-A0A151J9L4-F1
#
_entry.id   AF-A0A151J9L4-F1
#
_cell.length_a   1.000
_cell.length_b   1.000
_cell.length_c   1.000
_cell.angle_alpha   90.00
_cell.angle_beta   90.00
_cell.angle_gamma   90.00
#
_symmetry.space_group_name_H-M   'P 1'
#
loop_
_entity.id
_entity.type
_entity.pdbx_description
1 polymer ?
#
loop_
_entity_poly.entity_id
_entity_poly.type
_entity_poly.pdbx_seq_one_letter_code
_entity_poly.pdbx_strand_id
1 'polypeptide(L)'
;MEKWECDFDRKIRENNEMRNFLENAQIIKNSPLDPRDAFFGGRTGNIATRCDVAGTEKIRYIDVCSLYPYVLKTGAFPIGHPKIYIGEECSELIGVFPDFDFNSLEGLIRCKVLPPRDLFHPVLPYRVRGKLLFALCRSCCETFSQAECTHSLAEREFEGTWVSCELRKAVEKGYRVSEVSEIWHYKVTRYDPDTRQGGLFTGYINSF
;
A
#
# COMPACT_ATOMS: atom_id res chain seq x y z
N MET A 1 -25.99 23.57 11.17
CA MET A 1 -26.70 23.67 9.88
C MET A 1 -26.39 22.39 9.12
N GLU A 2 -27.37 21.51 8.96
CA GLU A 2 -27.20 20.27 8.18
C GLU A 2 -27.25 20.57 6.68
N LYS A 3 -26.46 19.82 5.91
CA LYS A 3 -26.32 20.01 4.47
C LYS A 3 -26.02 18.68 3.79
N TRP A 4 -26.63 18.44 2.64
CA TRP A 4 -26.35 17.25 1.84
C TRP A 4 -24.90 17.23 1.34
N GLU A 5 -24.30 16.04 1.27
CA GLU A 5 -22.92 15.81 0.82
C GLU A 5 -22.68 16.45 -0.55
N CYS A 6 -23.54 16.18 -1.54
CA CYS A 6 -23.40 16.72 -2.90
C CYS A 6 -23.43 18.27 -2.95
N ASP A 7 -24.23 18.90 -2.10
CA ASP A 7 -24.28 20.35 -1.98
C ASP A 7 -23.03 20.90 -1.27
N PHE A 8 -22.53 20.17 -0.28
CA PHE A 8 -21.28 20.49 0.43
C PHE A 8 -20.08 20.39 -0.51
N ASP A 9 -19.97 19.32 -1.29
CA ASP A 9 -18.93 19.11 -2.30
C ASP A 9 -18.95 20.18 -3.39
N ARG A 10 -20.15 20.59 -3.83
CA ARG A 10 -20.29 21.73 -4.76
C ARG A 10 -19.71 23.01 -4.16
N LYS A 11 -20.01 23.32 -2.89
CA LYS A 11 -19.46 24.51 -2.22
C LYS A 11 -17.94 24.44 -2.05
N ILE A 12 -17.36 23.27 -1.77
CA ILE A 12 -15.90 23.10 -1.69
C ILE A 12 -15.24 23.33 -3.06
N ARG A 13 -15.87 22.87 -4.15
CA ARG A 13 -15.37 23.09 -5.51
C ARG A 13 -15.43 24.57 -5.92
N GLU A 14 -16.45 25.29 -5.46
CA GLU A 14 -16.69 26.68 -5.85
C GLU A 14 -16.01 27.71 -4.93
N ASN A 15 -15.64 27.34 -3.70
CA ASN A 15 -15.07 28.26 -2.71
C ASN A 15 -13.63 27.85 -2.29
N ASN A 16 -12.64 28.61 -2.76
CA ASN A 16 -11.22 28.38 -2.46
C ASN A 16 -10.87 28.59 -0.97
N GLU A 17 -11.52 29.53 -0.29
CA GLU A 17 -11.26 29.80 1.14
C GLU A 17 -11.75 28.65 2.02
N MET A 18 -12.93 28.12 1.71
CA MET A 18 -13.48 26.94 2.38
C MET A 18 -12.63 25.69 2.12
N ARG A 19 -12.11 25.52 0.90
CA ARG A 19 -11.17 24.44 0.56
C ARG A 19 -9.88 24.56 1.37
N ASN A 20 -9.25 25.74 1.38
CA ASN A 20 -8.03 25.97 2.15
C ASN A 20 -8.25 25.78 3.66
N PHE A 21 -9.39 26.20 4.20
CA PHE A 21 -9.74 25.98 5.60
C PHE A 21 -9.84 24.49 5.92
N LEU A 22 -10.53 23.72 5.07
CA LEU A 22 -10.71 22.28 5.24
C LEU A 22 -9.40 21.51 5.11
N GLU A 23 -8.58 21.81 4.10
CA GLU A 23 -7.25 21.20 3.91
C GLU A 23 -6.32 21.44 5.10
N ASN A 24 -6.47 22.57 5.79
CA ASN A 24 -5.69 22.91 6.98
C ASN A 24 -6.38 22.53 8.30
N ALA A 25 -7.65 22.11 8.26
CA ALA A 25 -8.38 21.71 9.44
C ALA A 25 -7.82 20.41 10.00
N GLN A 26 -7.54 20.40 11.29
CA GLN A 26 -7.05 19.22 12.04
C GLN A 26 -7.93 17.98 11.83
N ILE A 27 -9.23 18.18 11.62
CA ILE A 27 -10.21 17.10 11.38
C ILE A 27 -9.91 16.35 10.08
N ILE A 28 -9.45 17.03 9.02
CA ILE A 28 -9.13 16.38 7.75
C ILE A 28 -7.72 15.78 7.81
N LYS A 29 -6.76 16.48 8.43
CA LYS A 29 -5.41 15.92 8.69
C LYS A 29 -5.45 14.64 9.50
N ASN A 30 -6.41 14.52 10.42
CA ASN A 30 -6.62 13.33 11.26
C ASN A 30 -7.80 12.49 10.79
N SER A 31 -8.17 12.54 9.50
CA SER A 31 -9.21 11.67 8.96
C SER A 31 -8.84 10.21 9.25
N PRO A 32 -9.78 9.33 9.59
CA PRO A 32 -9.48 7.91 9.76
C PRO A 32 -8.90 7.29 8.48
N LEU A 33 -8.13 6.22 8.64
CA LEU A 33 -7.66 5.38 7.56
C LEU A 33 -8.85 4.89 6.71
N ASP A 34 -8.81 5.11 5.39
CA ASP A 34 -9.75 4.51 4.45
C ASP A 34 -9.17 3.18 3.92
N PRO A 35 -9.82 2.02 4.16
CA PRO A 35 -9.33 0.74 3.67
C PRO A 35 -9.25 0.67 2.12
N ARG A 36 -9.98 1.52 1.40
CA ARG A 36 -9.92 1.61 -0.07
C ARG A 36 -8.58 2.15 -0.56
N ASP A 37 -7.88 2.93 0.25
CA ASP A 37 -6.56 3.44 -0.12
C ASP A 37 -5.55 2.31 -0.31
N ALA A 38 -5.65 1.26 0.51
CA ALA A 38 -4.82 0.06 0.39
C ALA A 38 -5.27 -0.93 -0.69
N PHE A 39 -6.42 -0.71 -1.34
CA PHE A 39 -7.00 -1.68 -2.26
C PHE A 39 -6.44 -1.54 -3.69
N PHE A 40 -5.24 -2.08 -3.95
CA PHE A 40 -4.57 -1.98 -5.26
C PHE A 40 -4.89 -3.15 -6.20
N GLY A 41 -4.70 -2.90 -7.51
CA GLY A 41 -4.81 -3.93 -8.55
C GLY A 41 -3.50 -4.68 -8.77
N GLY A 42 -3.45 -5.47 -9.86
CA GLY A 42 -2.23 -6.18 -10.25
C GLY A 42 -1.07 -5.25 -10.61
N ARG A 43 0.15 -5.68 -10.30
CA ARG A 43 1.38 -4.99 -10.73
C ARG A 43 1.54 -5.12 -12.23
N THR A 44 1.56 -3.98 -12.91
CA THR A 44 1.90 -3.89 -14.34
C THR A 44 3.08 -2.94 -14.49
N GLY A 45 4.14 -3.37 -15.15
CA GLY A 45 5.33 -2.53 -15.37
C GLY A 45 6.20 -3.09 -16.48
N ASN A 46 6.84 -2.20 -17.23
CA ASN A 46 7.76 -2.54 -18.30
C ASN A 46 9.20 -2.16 -17.89
N ILE A 47 10.13 -3.10 -18.07
CA ILE A 47 11.57 -2.85 -17.86
C ILE A 47 12.20 -2.34 -19.17
N ALA A 48 11.79 -2.94 -20.30
CA ALA A 48 12.16 -2.53 -21.63
C ALA A 48 10.89 -2.36 -22.48
N THR A 49 10.86 -1.35 -23.34
CA THR A 49 9.77 -1.14 -24.31
C THR A 49 9.90 -2.07 -25.52
N ARG A 50 11.12 -2.47 -25.87
CA ARG A 50 11.43 -3.41 -26.93
C ARG A 50 12.69 -4.19 -26.58
N CYS A 51 12.67 -5.49 -26.84
CA CYS A 51 13.82 -6.37 -26.69
C CYS A 51 13.86 -7.29 -27.92
N ASP A 52 14.89 -7.12 -28.75
CA ASP A 52 15.11 -7.95 -29.92
C ASP A 52 16.19 -8.98 -29.58
N VAL A 53 15.96 -10.24 -29.95
CA VAL A 53 16.86 -11.36 -29.68
C VAL A 53 17.99 -11.38 -30.71
N ALA A 54 19.25 -11.41 -30.26
CA ALA A 54 20.41 -11.57 -31.14
C ALA A 54 21.02 -12.98 -31.03
N GLY A 55 21.34 -13.60 -32.17
CA GLY A 55 22.04 -14.89 -32.22
C GLY A 55 21.27 -16.01 -31.53
N THR A 56 21.80 -16.50 -30.40
CA THR A 56 21.25 -17.65 -29.65
C THR A 56 20.49 -17.27 -28.38
N GLU A 57 20.24 -15.98 -28.16
CA GLU A 57 19.45 -15.50 -27.03
C GLU A 57 18.01 -16.06 -27.06
N LYS A 58 17.36 -16.12 -25.90
CA LYS A 58 15.97 -16.57 -25.77
C LYS A 58 15.23 -15.73 -24.74
N ILE A 59 14.04 -15.26 -25.11
CA ILE A 59 13.09 -14.67 -24.16
C ILE A 59 12.25 -15.80 -23.56
N ARG A 60 12.14 -15.83 -22.23
CA ARG A 60 11.31 -16.81 -21.52
C ARG A 60 10.15 -16.09 -20.85
N TYR A 61 8.98 -16.71 -20.92
CA TYR A 61 7.78 -16.25 -20.23
C TYR A 61 7.51 -17.18 -19.04
N ILE A 62 7.25 -16.59 -17.87
CA ILE A 62 6.87 -17.31 -16.65
C ILE A 62 5.49 -16.83 -16.26
N ASP A 63 4.59 -17.78 -16.03
CA ASP A 63 3.21 -17.51 -15.65
C ASP A 63 2.87 -18.25 -14.36
N VAL A 64 2.11 -17.60 -13.48
CA VAL A 64 1.56 -18.25 -12.29
C VAL A 64 0.14 -18.69 -12.62
N CYS A 65 -0.03 -19.99 -12.84
CA CYS A 65 -1.34 -20.58 -13.05
C CYS A 65 -2.23 -20.30 -11.83
N SER A 66 -3.34 -19.57 -12.06
CA SER A 66 -4.35 -19.28 -11.04
C SER A 66 -3.80 -18.54 -9.81
N LEU A 67 -3.03 -17.48 -10.01
CA LEU A 67 -2.45 -16.66 -8.93
C LEU A 67 -3.46 -16.28 -7.84
N TYR A 68 -4.60 -15.65 -8.20
CA TYR A 68 -5.59 -15.24 -7.22
C TYR A 68 -6.25 -16.43 -6.50
N PRO A 69 -6.73 -17.50 -7.18
CA PRO A 69 -7.18 -18.72 -6.51
C PRO A 69 -6.15 -19.32 -5.54
N TYR A 70 -4.87 -19.35 -5.93
CA TYR A 70 -3.79 -19.84 -5.07
C TYR A 70 -3.68 -19.01 -3.80
N VAL A 71 -3.71 -17.67 -3.91
CA VAL A 71 -3.69 -16.76 -2.75
C VAL A 71 -4.97 -16.91 -1.92
N LEU A 72 -6.15 -17.02 -2.52
CA LEU A 72 -7.43 -17.24 -1.82
C LEU A 72 -7.41 -18.52 -0.97
N LYS A 73 -6.76 -19.57 -1.47
CA LYS A 73 -6.63 -20.83 -0.76
C LYS A 73 -5.57 -20.77 0.34
N THR A 74 -4.38 -20.23 0.06
CA THR A 74 -3.20 -20.40 0.93
C THR A 74 -2.84 -19.18 1.78
N GLY A 75 -3.37 -18.01 1.42
CA GLY A 75 -3.12 -16.73 2.08
C GLY A 75 -3.86 -16.59 3.40
N ALA A 76 -3.39 -15.64 4.21
CA ALA A 76 -4.09 -15.18 5.39
C ALA A 76 -5.14 -14.14 4.98
N PHE A 77 -6.38 -14.30 5.46
CA PHE A 77 -7.48 -13.37 5.18
C PHE A 77 -8.05 -12.79 6.46
N PRO A 78 -8.34 -11.48 6.50
CA PRO A 78 -8.95 -10.83 7.64
C PRO A 78 -10.39 -11.33 7.85
N ILE A 79 -10.79 -11.45 9.11
CA ILE A 79 -12.15 -11.81 9.52
C ILE A 79 -12.68 -10.86 10.60
N GLY A 80 -13.94 -10.48 10.47
CA GLY A 80 -14.60 -9.57 11.41
C GLY A 80 -14.12 -8.11 11.32
N HIS A 81 -14.28 -7.37 12.41
CA HIS A 81 -13.89 -5.97 12.51
C HIS A 81 -12.43 -5.82 12.98
N PRO A 82 -11.71 -4.78 12.54
CA PRO A 82 -10.36 -4.52 13.01
C PRO A 82 -10.36 -3.97 14.44
N LYS A 83 -9.26 -4.20 15.14
CA LYS A 83 -8.82 -3.35 16.25
C LYS A 83 -8.06 -2.17 15.66
N ILE A 84 -8.48 -0.97 16.02
CA ILE A 84 -7.90 0.28 15.51
C ILE A 84 -6.96 0.82 16.58
N TYR A 85 -5.73 1.16 16.17
CA TYR A 85 -4.71 1.78 17.02
C TYR A 85 -4.32 3.12 16.41
N ILE A 86 -4.22 4.16 17.25
CA ILE A 86 -3.91 5.53 16.83
C ILE A 86 -2.90 6.14 17.81
N GLY A 87 -1.98 6.96 17.30
CA GLY A 87 -1.04 7.70 18.14
C GLY A 87 -0.12 6.78 18.96
N GLU A 88 -0.05 7.00 20.28
CA GLU A 88 0.85 6.25 21.18
C GLU A 88 0.54 4.73 21.19
N GLU A 89 -0.70 4.33 20.96
CA GLU A 89 -1.09 2.92 20.89
C GLU A 89 -0.41 2.18 19.73
N CYS A 90 -0.06 2.89 18.65
CA CYS A 90 0.76 2.32 17.59
C CYS A 90 2.16 2.00 18.13
N SER A 91 2.79 2.95 18.82
CA SER A 91 4.14 2.78 19.38
C SER A 91 4.23 1.63 20.39
N GLU A 92 3.19 1.41 21.19
CA GLU A 92 3.12 0.25 22.10
C GLU A 92 3.07 -1.09 21.34
N LEU A 93 2.41 -1.11 20.18
CA LEU A 93 2.20 -2.31 19.39
C LEU A 93 3.41 -2.67 18.52
N ILE A 94 4.07 -1.67 17.94
CA ILE A 94 5.13 -1.86 16.92
C ILE A 94 6.49 -1.31 17.34
N GLY A 95 6.62 -0.73 18.53
CA GLY A 95 7.82 -0.01 18.94
C GLY A 95 7.89 1.41 18.38
N VAL A 96 9.05 2.05 18.53
CA VAL A 96 9.27 3.45 18.16
C VAL A 96 10.29 3.57 17.02
N PHE A 97 10.25 4.67 16.28
CA PHE A 97 11.25 4.99 15.28
C PHE A 97 12.68 4.95 15.87
N PRO A 98 13.68 4.37 15.16
CA PRO A 98 13.62 3.83 13.81
C PRO A 98 13.30 2.32 13.73
N ASP A 99 13.03 1.66 14.85
CA ASP A 99 13.03 0.20 15.00
C ASP A 99 11.60 -0.39 15.06
N PHE A 100 10.73 0.06 14.15
CA PHE A 100 9.36 -0.47 14.06
C PHE A 100 9.35 -1.96 13.69
N ASP A 101 8.59 -2.78 14.43
CA ASP A 101 8.35 -4.19 14.13
C ASP A 101 6.91 -4.43 13.63
N PHE A 102 6.81 -4.87 12.38
CA PHE A 102 5.53 -5.18 11.72
C PHE A 102 5.25 -6.69 11.63
N ASN A 103 6.10 -7.55 12.19
CA ASN A 103 6.06 -9.01 11.96
C ASN A 103 4.79 -9.68 12.50
N SER A 104 4.21 -9.13 13.57
CA SER A 104 2.99 -9.62 14.21
C SER A 104 1.70 -8.99 13.65
N LEU A 105 1.81 -8.00 12.74
CA LEU A 105 0.66 -7.28 12.25
C LEU A 105 0.03 -7.95 11.03
N GLU A 106 -1.28 -8.11 11.11
CA GLU A 106 -2.11 -8.55 10.00
C GLU A 106 -3.21 -7.52 9.78
N GLY A 107 -3.12 -6.74 8.70
CA GLY A 107 -4.09 -5.69 8.41
C GLY A 107 -3.55 -4.52 7.61
N LEU A 108 -4.07 -3.32 7.87
CA LEU A 108 -3.77 -2.10 7.12
C LEU A 108 -2.99 -1.12 7.99
N ILE A 109 -2.02 -0.45 7.39
CA ILE A 109 -1.12 0.47 8.09
C ILE A 109 -1.04 1.75 7.26
N ARG A 110 -1.40 2.88 7.88
CA ARG A 110 -1.19 4.20 7.29
C ARG A 110 0.09 4.82 7.84
N CYS A 111 1.07 5.02 6.98
CA CYS A 111 2.41 5.44 7.39
C CYS A 111 3.10 6.33 6.35
N LYS A 112 4.21 6.93 6.77
CA LYS A 112 5.20 7.54 5.88
C LYS A 112 6.38 6.60 5.71
N VAL A 113 6.80 6.46 4.46
CA VAL A 113 7.83 5.51 4.08
C VAL A 113 8.79 6.12 3.07
N LEU A 114 10.08 6.04 3.41
CA LEU A 114 11.19 6.46 2.57
C LEU A 114 11.75 5.23 1.81
N PRO A 115 11.63 5.19 0.47
CA PRO A 115 12.23 4.13 -0.32
C PRO A 115 13.77 4.21 -0.38
N PRO A 116 14.46 3.10 -0.65
CA PRO A 116 15.88 3.11 -1.03
C PRO A 116 16.09 3.82 -2.38
N ARG A 117 17.33 4.21 -2.73
CA ARG A 117 17.61 4.91 -4.00
C ARG A 117 17.63 3.97 -5.22
N ASP A 118 18.22 2.78 -5.08
CA ASP A 118 18.53 1.90 -6.22
C ASP A 118 17.91 0.51 -6.05
N LEU A 119 16.57 0.45 -6.05
CA LEU A 119 15.85 -0.81 -6.03
C LEU A 119 15.26 -1.11 -7.41
N PHE A 120 15.74 -2.18 -8.04
CA PHE A 120 15.34 -2.58 -9.39
C PHE A 120 13.83 -2.83 -9.53
N HIS A 121 13.20 -3.39 -8.49
CA HIS A 121 11.75 -3.58 -8.42
C HIS A 121 11.18 -2.86 -7.21
N PRO A 122 10.73 -1.60 -7.36
CA PRO A 122 10.03 -0.89 -6.29
C PRO A 122 8.82 -1.71 -5.83
N VAL A 123 8.57 -1.72 -4.52
CA VAL A 123 7.63 -2.66 -3.89
C VAL A 123 6.27 -2.02 -3.70
N LEU A 124 6.24 -0.84 -3.09
CA LEU A 124 4.98 -0.22 -2.68
C LEU A 124 4.27 0.46 -3.85
N PRO A 125 2.97 0.19 -4.04
CA PRO A 125 2.16 0.91 -5.00
C PRO A 125 1.89 2.35 -4.55
N TYR A 126 1.78 3.26 -5.51
CA TYR A 126 1.37 4.64 -5.30
C TYR A 126 0.44 5.10 -6.42
N ARG A 127 -0.74 5.62 -6.05
CA ARG A 127 -1.69 6.20 -7.00
C ARG A 127 -1.41 7.67 -7.19
N VAL A 128 -1.23 8.08 -8.43
CA VAL A 128 -1.06 9.48 -8.77
C VAL A 128 -1.67 9.77 -10.13
N ARG A 129 -2.49 10.83 -10.20
CA ARG A 129 -3.16 11.29 -11.44
C ARG A 129 -3.86 10.15 -12.21
N GLY A 130 -4.60 9.30 -11.49
CA GLY A 130 -5.34 8.17 -12.06
C GLY A 130 -4.50 6.98 -12.53
N LYS A 131 -3.18 6.97 -12.24
CA LYS A 131 -2.27 5.86 -12.57
C LYS A 131 -1.78 5.17 -11.31
N LEU A 132 -1.54 3.86 -11.42
CA LEU A 132 -0.84 3.07 -10.41
C LEU A 132 0.63 2.96 -10.79
N LEU A 133 1.52 3.49 -9.95
CA LEU A 133 2.97 3.46 -10.17
C LEU A 133 3.68 2.74 -9.03
N PHE A 134 4.88 2.24 -9.33
CA PHE A 134 5.81 1.67 -8.37
C PHE A 134 7.14 2.41 -8.54
N ALA A 135 7.47 3.32 -7.64
CA ALA A 135 8.67 4.15 -7.75
C ALA A 135 9.35 4.40 -6.40
N LEU A 136 10.51 5.05 -6.46
CA LEU A 136 11.38 5.29 -5.30
C LEU A 136 11.43 6.77 -4.88
N CYS A 137 10.59 7.62 -5.48
CA CYS A 137 10.47 9.04 -5.17
C CYS A 137 9.04 9.52 -5.47
N ARG A 138 8.36 10.02 -4.44
CA ARG A 138 7.02 10.63 -4.56
C ARG A 138 7.01 11.79 -5.56
N SER A 139 7.94 12.74 -5.42
CA SER A 139 7.97 13.93 -6.29
C SER A 139 8.24 13.59 -7.78
N CYS A 140 9.09 12.60 -8.07
CA CYS A 140 9.26 12.10 -9.45
C CYS A 140 7.98 11.47 -9.99
N CYS A 141 7.27 10.69 -9.17
CA CYS A 141 5.98 10.10 -9.54
C CYS A 141 4.94 11.17 -9.88
N GLU A 142 4.81 12.18 -9.03
CA GLU A 142 3.84 13.26 -9.20
C GLU A 142 4.08 14.11 -10.45
N THR A 143 5.34 14.32 -10.80
CA THR A 143 5.75 15.08 -12.00
C THR A 143 5.92 14.21 -13.24
N PHE A 144 5.83 12.89 -13.11
CA PHE A 144 6.22 11.92 -14.15
C PHE A 144 7.62 12.17 -14.72
N SER A 145 8.56 12.58 -13.86
CA SER A 145 9.95 12.84 -14.27
C SER A 145 10.64 11.56 -14.72
N GLN A 146 11.36 11.63 -15.84
CA GLN A 146 12.25 10.58 -16.34
C GLN A 146 13.73 10.90 -16.15
N ALA A 147 14.04 12.06 -15.55
CA ALA A 147 15.41 12.47 -15.26
C ALA A 147 15.96 11.76 -14.02
N GLU A 148 17.29 11.81 -13.86
CA GLU A 148 17.95 11.36 -12.64
C GLU A 148 17.40 12.13 -11.42
N CYS A 149 17.06 11.40 -10.36
CA CYS A 149 16.38 11.95 -9.21
C CYS A 149 17.34 12.67 -8.25
N THR A 150 17.22 14.00 -8.19
CA THR A 150 17.99 14.87 -7.27
C THR A 150 17.21 15.28 -6.02
N HIS A 151 15.97 14.82 -5.86
CA HIS A 151 15.12 15.18 -4.74
C HIS A 151 15.71 14.77 -3.37
N SER A 152 15.42 15.58 -2.36
CA SER A 152 15.75 15.34 -0.96
C SER A 152 15.00 14.13 -0.38
N LEU A 153 15.37 13.68 0.82
CA LEU A 153 14.70 12.55 1.46
C LEU A 153 13.20 12.83 1.71
N ALA A 154 12.86 14.02 2.18
CA ALA A 154 11.48 14.43 2.45
C ALA A 154 10.61 14.48 1.17
N GLU A 155 11.19 14.93 0.05
CA GLU A 155 10.50 14.95 -1.25
C GLU A 155 10.30 13.56 -1.87
N ARG A 156 11.12 12.58 -1.46
CA ARG A 156 11.06 11.20 -1.93
C ARG A 156 10.07 10.35 -1.15
N GLU A 157 9.84 10.70 0.12
CA GLU A 157 8.98 9.98 1.03
C GLU A 157 7.53 9.92 0.53
N PHE A 158 6.92 8.75 0.69
CA PHE A 158 5.52 8.51 0.39
C PHE A 158 4.72 8.48 1.68
N GLU A 159 3.51 9.03 1.64
CA GLU A 159 2.49 8.84 2.66
C GLU A 159 1.34 8.04 2.03
N GLY A 160 0.85 7.03 2.74
CA GLY A 160 -0.21 6.18 2.23
C GLY A 160 -0.59 5.04 3.16
N THR A 161 -1.51 4.21 2.69
CA THR A 161 -2.02 3.05 3.42
C THR A 161 -1.66 1.79 2.65
N TRP A 162 -1.02 0.82 3.32
CA TRP A 162 -0.62 -0.45 2.72
C TRP A 162 -1.00 -1.64 3.59
N VAL A 163 -1.11 -2.82 2.96
CA VAL A 163 -1.29 -4.07 3.69
C VAL A 163 0.01 -4.45 4.40
N SER A 164 -0.09 -4.95 5.64
CA SER A 164 1.08 -5.26 6.48
C SER A 164 2.07 -6.23 5.81
N CYS A 165 1.62 -7.18 5.00
CA CYS A 165 2.50 -8.09 4.27
C CYS A 165 3.32 -7.38 3.17
N GLU A 166 2.73 -6.41 2.47
CA GLU A 166 3.43 -5.59 1.48
C GLU A 166 4.43 -4.64 2.15
N LEU A 167 4.03 -4.02 3.26
CA LEU A 167 4.91 -3.13 4.03
C LEU A 167 6.11 -3.89 4.60
N ARG A 168 5.90 -5.09 5.17
CA ARG A 168 7.00 -5.98 5.61
C ARG A 168 7.96 -6.28 4.46
N LYS A 169 7.43 -6.60 3.27
CA LYS A 169 8.27 -6.85 2.10
C LYS A 169 9.05 -5.61 1.67
N ALA A 170 8.46 -4.43 1.77
CA ALA A 170 9.14 -3.18 1.48
C ALA A 170 10.29 -2.92 2.46
N VAL A 171 10.06 -3.11 3.77
CA VAL A 171 11.11 -2.99 4.80
C VAL A 171 12.25 -3.99 4.54
N GLU A 172 11.95 -5.24 4.20
CA GLU A 172 12.95 -6.24 3.77
C GLU A 172 13.77 -5.78 2.57
N LYS A 173 13.18 -4.99 1.65
CA LYS A 173 13.87 -4.40 0.49
C LYS A 173 14.51 -3.04 0.77
N GLY A 174 14.63 -2.63 2.04
CA GLY A 174 15.38 -1.45 2.46
C GLY A 174 14.56 -0.16 2.53
N TYR A 175 13.23 -0.25 2.49
CA TYR A 175 12.37 0.90 2.80
C TYR A 175 12.45 1.21 4.30
N ARG A 176 12.39 2.49 4.66
CA ARG A 176 12.40 2.94 6.05
C ARG A 176 11.08 3.62 6.36
N VAL A 177 10.36 3.11 7.36
CA VAL A 177 9.15 3.76 7.85
C VAL A 177 9.56 4.85 8.83
N SER A 178 9.13 6.09 8.58
CA SER A 178 9.49 7.26 9.39
C SER A 178 8.41 7.63 10.40
N GLU A 179 7.14 7.36 10.07
CA GLU A 179 5.99 7.71 10.88
C GLU A 179 4.86 6.69 10.64
N VAL A 180 4.17 6.28 11.70
CA VAL A 180 2.94 5.45 11.60
C VAL A 180 1.82 6.23 12.27
N SER A 181 0.75 6.47 11.52
CA SER A 181 -0.37 7.31 11.96
C SER A 181 -1.52 6.48 12.53
N GLU A 182 -1.81 5.34 11.90
CA GLU A 182 -2.95 4.49 12.25
C GLU A 182 -2.74 3.05 11.77
N ILE A 183 -3.14 2.09 12.60
CA ILE A 183 -3.07 0.66 12.30
C ILE A 183 -4.45 0.04 12.49
N TRP A 184 -4.92 -0.68 11.48
CA TRP A 184 -6.08 -1.55 11.57
C TRP A 184 -5.61 -2.99 11.60
N HIS A 185 -5.67 -3.62 12.77
CA HIS A 185 -5.25 -5.00 12.98
C HIS A 185 -6.45 -5.94 12.97
N TYR A 186 -6.39 -6.99 12.16
CA TYR A 186 -7.45 -7.98 12.01
C TYR A 186 -7.04 -9.31 12.60
N LYS A 187 -8.04 -10.03 13.13
CA LYS A 187 -7.92 -11.47 13.24
C LYS A 187 -7.86 -12.04 11.83
N VAL A 188 -6.98 -13.01 11.60
CA VAL A 188 -6.89 -13.70 10.30
C VAL A 188 -7.22 -15.18 10.42
N THR A 189 -7.64 -15.76 9.29
CA THR A 189 -7.67 -17.21 9.08
C THR A 189 -6.78 -17.56 7.89
N ARG A 190 -6.10 -18.70 7.96
CA ARG A 190 -5.19 -19.19 6.93
C ARG A 190 -5.34 -20.70 6.78
N TYR A 191 -5.17 -21.19 5.57
CA TYR A 191 -5.09 -22.62 5.31
C TYR A 191 -3.74 -23.17 5.78
N ASP A 192 -3.80 -24.27 6.52
CA ASP A 192 -2.64 -25.04 6.93
C ASP A 192 -2.45 -26.22 5.98
N PRO A 193 -1.35 -26.28 5.21
CA PRO A 193 -1.10 -27.35 4.25
C PRO A 193 -0.78 -28.71 4.92
N ASP A 194 -0.27 -28.71 6.15
CA ASP A 194 0.13 -29.94 6.85
C ASP A 194 -1.11 -30.65 7.40
N THR A 195 -1.99 -29.91 8.08
CA THR A 195 -3.25 -30.45 8.62
C THR A 195 -4.38 -30.48 7.58
N ARG A 196 -4.23 -29.75 6.48
CA ARG A 196 -5.25 -29.54 5.42
C ARG A 196 -6.54 -28.91 5.94
N GLN A 197 -6.43 -28.06 6.95
CA GLN A 197 -7.56 -27.40 7.59
C GLN A 197 -7.45 -25.87 7.51
N GLY A 198 -8.57 -25.19 7.77
CA GLY A 198 -8.63 -23.73 7.78
C GLY A 198 -8.66 -23.08 6.39
N GLY A 199 -8.44 -21.77 6.39
CA GLY A 199 -8.56 -20.91 5.21
C GLY A 199 -10.01 -20.56 4.88
N LEU A 200 -10.25 -19.28 4.57
CA LEU A 200 -11.60 -18.75 4.37
C LEU A 200 -12.25 -19.29 3.09
N PHE A 201 -11.46 -19.48 2.03
CA PHE A 201 -11.96 -19.84 0.70
C PHE A 201 -11.57 -21.27 0.27
N THR A 202 -10.92 -22.04 1.13
CA THR A 202 -10.37 -23.38 0.81
C THR A 202 -11.41 -24.31 0.20
N GLY A 203 -12.61 -24.39 0.79
CA GLY A 203 -13.68 -25.27 0.31
C GLY A 203 -14.17 -24.90 -1.10
N TYR A 204 -14.30 -23.60 -1.38
CA TYR A 204 -14.67 -23.10 -2.70
C TYR A 204 -13.58 -23.41 -3.74
N ILE A 205 -12.32 -23.09 -3.46
CA ILE A 205 -11.20 -23.33 -4.39
C ILE A 205 -10.93 -24.82 -4.63
N ASN A 206 -11.28 -25.71 -3.71
CA ASN A 206 -11.15 -27.15 -3.93
C ASN A 206 -12.24 -27.73 -4.84
N SER A 207 -13.35 -27.01 -5.01
CA SER A 207 -14.53 -27.49 -5.73
C SER A 207 -14.51 -27.11 -7.22
N PHE A 208 -13.71 -26.12 -7.61
CA PHE A 208 -13.59 -25.58 -8.97
C PHE A 208 -12.12 -25.55 -9.40
#